data_AF-A0AAN8HPD8-F1
#
_entry.id   AF-A0AAN8HPD8-F1
#
_cell.length_a   1.000
_cell.length_b   1.000
_cell.length_c   1.000
_cell.angle_alpha   90.00
_cell.angle_beta   90.00
_cell.angle_gamma   90.00
#
_symmetry.space_group_name_H-M   'P 1'
#
loop_
_entity.id
_entity.type
_entity.pdbx_description
1 polymer ?
#
loop_
_entity_poly.entity_id
_entity_poly.type
_entity_poly.pdbx_seq_one_letter_code
_entity_poly.pdbx_strand_id
1 'polypeptide(L)'
;MVYRGVRIGGLNMSLKHSQNKGAPHFPHDYPDCPAGVRFQEEQEAELLAKFKRRPPAKRTNYIKHGCLAPFCCPWQQLSEECELITREGEEERRGECQSTTEADTVMEEMTSYGEIAETKPLSRVVVLRNRKSLRLLSGWCRPTTSKGQRSCRVGELPPLDPSAMTLFLTAHRMTLVWVRLSVLCKGKPELHAMVCVPTAEDLNLLKKKCGSSGPQEPPHRDHFKSRVRRRKKEPKKAAESSSDNIQGKESVFSTEPNPTTSVVLNSSSSDIILGLWPDPLPSITSNCSRVTLGWVTQGDFSLSAGCGEALGFVSVTALLKTLFNQPMEHRGVLLLRNPTSLHYRFAKINIEV
;
A
#
# COMPACT_ATOMS: atom_id res chain seq x y z
N MET A 1 -15.87 18.64 36.65
CA MET A 1 -16.46 18.12 35.40
C MET A 1 -17.00 16.69 35.54
N VAL A 2 -16.25 15.75 36.11
CA VAL A 2 -16.72 14.36 36.29
C VAL A 2 -18.01 14.26 37.12
N TYR A 3 -18.11 14.99 38.24
CA TYR A 3 -19.34 15.08 39.06
C TYR A 3 -20.53 15.76 38.35
N ARG A 4 -20.35 16.28 37.14
CA ARG A 4 -21.42 16.82 36.28
C ARG A 4 -21.80 15.85 35.14
N GLY A 5 -21.37 14.59 35.21
CA GLY A 5 -21.71 13.54 34.23
C GLY A 5 -20.82 13.49 32.98
N VAL A 6 -19.72 14.24 32.95
CA VAL A 6 -18.78 14.23 31.82
C VAL A 6 -17.99 12.92 31.79
N ARG A 7 -18.06 12.19 30.66
CA ARG A 7 -17.25 10.98 30.42
C ARG A 7 -15.92 11.36 29.78
N ILE A 8 -14.83 10.77 30.26
CA ILE A 8 -13.48 11.03 29.78
C ILE A 8 -13.09 9.97 28.74
N GLY A 9 -12.63 10.41 27.58
CA GLY A 9 -12.06 9.54 26.54
C GLY A 9 -10.54 9.48 26.63
N GLY A 10 -9.97 8.30 26.35
CA GLY A 10 -8.51 8.11 26.22
C GLY A 10 -8.01 8.29 24.79
N LEU A 11 -6.78 7.84 24.53
CA LEU A 11 -6.12 7.95 23.22
C LEU A 11 -6.93 7.35 22.07
N ASN A 12 -7.55 6.19 22.29
CA ASN A 12 -8.41 5.54 21.28
C ASN A 12 -9.59 6.44 20.88
N MET A 13 -10.21 7.16 21.84
CA MET A 13 -11.31 8.07 21.53
C MET A 13 -10.82 9.31 20.76
N SER A 14 -9.61 9.80 21.06
CA SER A 14 -8.98 10.88 20.29
C SER A 14 -8.68 10.46 18.84
N LEU A 15 -8.25 9.21 18.63
CA LEU A 15 -8.02 8.66 17.30
C LEU A 15 -9.35 8.53 16.54
N LYS A 16 -10.40 7.98 17.18
CA LYS A 16 -11.75 7.91 16.61
C LYS A 16 -12.32 9.29 16.27
N HIS A 17 -12.08 10.28 17.12
CA HIS A 17 -12.48 11.66 16.86
C HIS A 17 -11.80 12.21 15.60
N SER A 18 -10.49 12.02 15.48
CA SER A 18 -9.71 12.45 14.30
C SER A 18 -10.19 11.74 13.03
N GLN A 19 -10.40 10.42 13.12
CA GLN A 19 -10.92 9.58 12.04
C GLN A 19 -12.29 10.08 11.53
N ASN A 20 -13.24 10.28 12.43
CA ASN A 20 -14.59 10.74 12.08
C ASN A 20 -14.60 12.17 11.53
N LYS A 21 -13.61 12.99 11.93
CA LYS A 21 -13.40 14.34 11.40
C LYS A 21 -12.70 14.34 10.03
N GLY A 22 -12.11 13.22 9.60
CA GLY A 22 -11.30 13.15 8.38
C GLY A 22 -9.90 13.77 8.52
N ALA A 23 -9.48 14.07 9.75
CA ALA A 23 -8.21 14.76 10.02
C ALA A 23 -7.09 13.77 10.36
N PRO A 24 -5.85 14.00 9.87
CA PRO A 24 -4.71 13.16 10.21
C PRO A 24 -4.34 13.29 11.70
N HIS A 25 -4.08 12.17 12.35
CA HIS A 25 -3.71 12.08 13.76
C HIS A 25 -2.18 11.88 13.90
N PHE A 26 -1.51 12.82 14.57
CA PHE A 26 -0.08 12.71 14.84
C PHE A 26 0.18 11.71 16.00
N PRO A 27 1.21 10.84 15.92
CA PRO A 27 2.19 10.68 14.84
C PRO A 27 1.79 9.68 13.72
N HIS A 28 0.71 8.94 13.91
CA HIS A 28 0.29 7.81 13.06
C HIS A 28 0.14 8.15 11.56
N ASP A 29 -0.45 9.29 11.22
CA ASP A 29 -0.76 9.67 9.83
C ASP A 29 0.27 10.62 9.20
N TYR A 30 1.55 10.52 9.58
CA TYR A 30 2.60 11.41 9.06
C TYR A 30 3.82 10.60 8.61
N PRO A 31 3.73 9.87 7.47
CA PRO A 31 4.78 8.94 7.01
C PRO A 31 6.08 9.64 6.60
N ASP A 32 6.04 10.95 6.35
CA ASP A 32 7.19 11.76 5.96
C ASP A 32 8.01 12.28 7.14
N CYS A 33 7.47 12.25 8.37
CA CYS A 33 8.20 12.74 9.55
C CYS A 33 8.95 11.60 10.27
N PRO A 34 10.11 11.86 10.92
CA PRO A 34 10.84 10.82 11.66
C PRO A 34 10.02 10.14 12.76
N ALA A 35 9.09 10.88 13.39
CA ALA A 35 8.20 10.33 14.40
C ALA A 35 7.21 9.31 13.82
N GLY A 36 6.67 9.58 12.63
CA GLY A 36 5.76 8.67 11.94
C GLY A 36 6.47 7.40 11.45
N VAL A 37 7.71 7.52 10.97
CA VAL A 37 8.54 6.36 10.59
C VAL A 37 8.76 5.44 11.78
N ARG A 38 9.22 5.97 12.92
CA ARG A 38 9.40 5.18 14.15
C ARG A 38 8.11 4.54 14.63
N PHE A 39 7.01 5.29 14.61
CA PHE A 39 5.70 4.76 14.99
C PHE A 39 5.26 3.61 14.07
N GLN A 40 5.51 3.71 12.77
CA GLN A 40 5.18 2.66 11.80
C GLN A 40 6.04 1.41 12.03
N GLU A 41 7.33 1.56 12.32
CA GLU A 41 8.24 0.45 12.68
C GLU A 41 7.77 -0.27 13.95
N GLU A 42 7.38 0.48 14.99
CA GLU A 42 6.82 -0.08 16.23
C GLU A 42 5.49 -0.82 15.98
N GLN A 43 4.60 -0.24 15.18
CA GLN A 43 3.32 -0.87 14.81
C GLN A 43 3.55 -2.14 13.99
N GLU A 44 4.48 -2.12 13.04
CA GLU A 44 4.87 -3.28 12.25
C GLU A 44 5.40 -4.41 13.15
N ALA A 45 6.32 -4.09 14.06
CA ALA A 45 6.87 -5.05 15.01
C ALA A 45 5.78 -5.66 15.90
N GLU A 46 4.82 -4.85 16.39
CA GLU A 46 3.70 -5.33 17.21
C GLU A 46 2.77 -6.26 16.41
N LEU A 47 2.42 -5.89 15.18
CA LEU A 47 1.56 -6.70 14.31
C LEU A 47 2.23 -8.01 13.90
N LEU A 48 3.53 -7.96 13.59
CA LEU A 48 4.34 -9.13 13.27
C LEU A 48 4.48 -10.06 14.49
N ALA A 49 4.68 -9.53 15.69
CA ALA A 49 4.69 -10.31 16.93
C ALA A 49 3.32 -10.98 17.18
N LYS A 50 2.21 -10.23 17.00
CA LYS A 50 0.84 -10.78 17.07
C LYS A 50 0.62 -11.89 16.04
N PHE A 51 1.17 -11.76 14.83
CA PHE A 51 1.09 -12.77 13.78
C PHE A 51 1.90 -14.03 14.10
N LYS A 52 3.14 -13.86 14.61
CA LYS A 52 4.01 -14.99 15.02
C LYS A 52 3.43 -15.75 16.21
N ARG A 53 2.75 -15.07 17.14
CA ARG A 53 2.08 -15.70 18.30
C ARG A 53 0.93 -16.64 17.89
N ARG A 54 0.25 -16.37 16.77
CA ARG A 54 -0.86 -17.21 16.31
C ARG A 54 -0.32 -18.47 15.61
N PRO A 55 -0.87 -19.66 15.90
CA PRO A 55 -0.44 -20.89 15.24
C PRO A 55 -0.77 -20.85 13.73
N PRO A 56 0.01 -21.56 12.89
CA PRO A 56 -0.11 -21.47 11.42
C PRO A 56 -1.52 -21.71 10.84
N ALA A 57 -2.32 -22.57 11.46
CA ALA A 57 -3.68 -22.88 10.99
C ALA A 57 -4.73 -21.83 11.37
N LYS A 58 -4.39 -20.88 12.27
CA LYS A 58 -5.30 -19.83 12.77
C LYS A 58 -4.90 -18.43 12.33
N ARG A 59 -3.85 -18.32 11.52
CA ARG A 59 -3.40 -17.04 10.94
C ARG A 59 -3.66 -17.01 9.44
N THR A 60 -3.89 -15.81 8.93
CA THR A 60 -4.12 -15.56 7.51
C THR A 60 -2.85 -15.86 6.70
N ASN A 61 -3.02 -16.45 5.52
CA ASN A 61 -1.92 -16.58 4.56
C ASN A 61 -2.00 -15.41 3.57
N TYR A 62 -1.22 -14.36 3.81
CA TYR A 62 -1.27 -13.13 3.02
C TYR A 62 -0.77 -13.32 1.58
N ILE A 63 0.10 -14.31 1.34
CA ILE A 63 0.54 -14.69 -0.01
C ILE A 63 -0.67 -15.09 -0.85
N LYS A 64 -1.54 -15.97 -0.32
CA LYS A 64 -2.76 -16.39 -1.04
C LYS A 64 -3.75 -15.26 -1.27
N HIS A 65 -3.79 -14.28 -0.36
CA HIS A 65 -4.64 -13.10 -0.48
C HIS A 65 -4.02 -12.00 -1.36
N GLY A 66 -2.83 -12.21 -1.92
CA GLY A 66 -2.13 -11.21 -2.75
C GLY A 66 -1.71 -9.96 -1.98
N CYS A 67 -1.62 -10.03 -0.65
CA CYS A 67 -1.18 -8.91 0.18
C CYS A 67 0.32 -9.03 0.43
N LEU A 68 1.11 -8.09 -0.12
CA LEU A 68 2.57 -8.08 -0.02
C LEU A 68 3.05 -7.64 1.37
N ALA A 69 2.57 -6.49 1.82
CA ALA A 69 2.95 -5.86 3.07
C ALA A 69 1.72 -5.71 3.98
N PRO A 70 1.37 -6.72 4.80
CA PRO A 70 0.20 -6.67 5.68
C PRO A 70 0.41 -5.83 6.95
N PHE A 71 1.66 -5.53 7.32
CA PHE A 71 2.02 -4.89 8.60
C PHE A 71 2.59 -3.49 8.44
N CYS A 72 2.84 -3.04 7.22
CA CYS A 72 3.36 -1.73 6.90
C CYS A 72 2.81 -1.28 5.54
N CYS A 73 2.99 -0.01 5.21
CA CYS A 73 2.64 0.53 3.92
C CYS A 73 3.92 0.94 3.17
N PRO A 74 4.32 0.23 2.10
CA PRO A 74 5.55 0.49 1.36
C PRO A 74 5.39 1.67 0.39
N TRP A 75 5.20 2.86 0.96
CA TRP A 75 5.00 4.12 0.23
C TRP A 75 6.12 4.46 -0.73
N GLN A 76 7.35 4.19 -0.30
CA GLN A 76 8.55 4.50 -1.05
C GLN A 76 8.59 3.73 -2.37
N GLN A 77 8.53 2.40 -2.27
CA GLN A 77 8.53 1.52 -3.43
C GLN A 77 7.32 1.77 -4.34
N LEU A 78 6.13 2.04 -3.79
CA LEU A 78 4.97 2.42 -4.60
C LEU A 78 5.24 3.68 -5.41
N SER A 79 5.79 4.71 -4.78
CA SER A 79 6.04 5.99 -5.42
C SER A 79 7.02 5.77 -6.58
N GLU A 80 8.15 5.11 -6.31
CA GLU A 80 9.18 4.80 -7.31
C GLU A 80 8.63 4.01 -8.51
N GLU A 81 7.88 2.94 -8.26
CA GLU A 81 7.23 2.15 -9.32
C GLU A 81 6.27 3.02 -10.16
N CYS A 82 5.50 3.90 -9.52
CA CYS A 82 4.56 4.76 -10.25
C CYS A 82 5.28 5.80 -11.12
N GLU A 83 6.44 6.30 -10.71
CA GLU A 83 7.25 7.19 -11.55
C GLU A 83 7.84 6.45 -12.74
N LEU A 84 8.35 5.23 -12.54
CA LEU A 84 8.87 4.39 -13.64
C LEU A 84 7.78 4.14 -14.70
N ILE A 85 6.58 3.71 -14.28
CA ILE A 85 5.44 3.50 -15.19
C ILE A 85 5.02 4.82 -15.89
N THR A 86 5.35 5.98 -15.32
CA THR A 86 5.07 7.28 -15.96
C THR A 86 6.07 7.59 -17.06
N ARG A 87 7.34 7.26 -16.86
CA ARG A 87 8.41 7.46 -17.84
C ARG A 87 8.29 6.48 -19.01
N GLU A 88 8.08 5.20 -18.73
CA GLU A 88 7.93 4.16 -19.76
C GLU A 88 6.74 4.45 -20.69
N GLY A 89 5.59 4.83 -20.12
CA GLY A 89 4.42 5.17 -20.92
C GLY A 89 4.55 6.47 -21.73
N GLU A 90 5.54 7.33 -21.46
CA GLU A 90 5.89 8.48 -22.31
C GLU A 90 6.84 8.08 -23.45
N GLU A 91 7.73 7.12 -23.21
CA GLU A 91 8.67 6.58 -24.19
C GLU A 91 7.97 5.70 -25.23
N GLU A 92 7.03 4.83 -24.82
CA GLU A 92 6.20 4.03 -25.74
C GLU A 92 5.36 4.93 -26.68
N ARG A 93 4.77 6.01 -26.16
CA ARG A 93 4.03 7.01 -26.96
C ARG A 93 4.93 7.80 -27.90
N ARG A 94 6.23 7.93 -27.61
CA ARG A 94 7.22 8.54 -28.51
C ARG A 94 7.68 7.55 -29.59
N GLY A 95 7.71 6.26 -29.29
CA GLY A 95 8.06 5.18 -30.22
C GLY A 95 6.99 4.87 -31.26
N GLU A 96 5.70 4.95 -30.90
CA GLU A 96 4.58 4.74 -31.86
C GLU A 96 4.52 5.80 -32.97
N CYS A 97 5.10 6.99 -32.78
CA CYS A 97 5.19 8.02 -33.83
C CYS A 97 6.36 7.84 -34.81
N GLN A 98 7.16 6.76 -34.69
CA GLN A 98 8.37 6.57 -35.50
C GLN A 98 8.38 5.27 -36.34
N SER A 99 7.30 4.49 -36.37
CA SER A 99 7.25 3.25 -37.16
C SER A 99 6.60 3.42 -38.54
N THR A 100 7.25 4.18 -39.43
CA THR A 100 7.21 3.95 -40.88
C THR A 100 8.55 4.35 -41.49
N THR A 101 9.43 3.37 -41.70
CA THR A 101 10.31 3.12 -42.86
C THR A 101 11.40 2.13 -42.42
N GLU A 102 11.44 0.95 -43.05
CA GLU A 102 12.37 -0.15 -42.80
C GLU A 102 13.76 0.09 -43.42
N ALA A 103 14.83 -0.38 -42.77
CA ALA A 103 15.75 -1.42 -43.30
C ALA A 103 17.07 -1.54 -42.50
N ASP A 104 17.30 -2.75 -41.97
CA ASP A 104 18.54 -3.51 -41.72
C ASP A 104 19.92 -2.83 -41.60
N THR A 105 20.59 -3.07 -40.46
CA THR A 105 21.97 -3.63 -40.43
C THR A 105 22.25 -4.35 -39.10
N VAL A 106 23.01 -5.45 -39.15
CA VAL A 106 23.23 -6.48 -38.11
C VAL A 106 24.59 -6.31 -37.37
N MET A 107 24.69 -6.89 -36.15
CA MET A 107 25.86 -7.14 -35.27
C MET A 107 26.21 -6.01 -34.27
N GLU A 108 26.60 -6.21 -33.01
CA GLU A 108 27.02 -7.39 -32.23
C GLU A 108 26.87 -7.08 -30.71
N GLU A 109 26.80 -8.10 -29.85
CA GLU A 109 26.84 -7.97 -28.38
C GLU A 109 28.17 -7.37 -27.89
N MET A 110 28.12 -6.47 -26.90
CA MET A 110 29.23 -6.35 -25.94
C MET A 110 28.75 -5.85 -24.58
N THR A 111 29.00 -6.70 -23.59
CA THR A 111 28.93 -6.40 -22.17
C THR A 111 29.81 -5.19 -21.81
N SER A 112 29.26 -4.22 -21.06
CA SER A 112 30.07 -3.47 -20.11
C SER A 112 29.22 -2.92 -18.95
N TYR A 113 29.55 -3.47 -17.80
CA TYR A 113 29.34 -2.96 -16.45
C TYR A 113 29.99 -1.57 -16.36
N GLY A 114 29.16 -0.54 -16.30
CA GLY A 114 29.55 0.84 -16.04
C GLY A 114 28.96 1.31 -14.72
N GLU A 115 29.67 1.02 -13.65
CA GLU A 115 29.47 1.55 -12.31
C GLU A 115 29.55 3.08 -12.35
N ILE A 116 28.42 3.76 -12.22
CA ILE A 116 28.39 5.19 -11.89
C ILE A 116 27.80 5.29 -10.48
N ALA A 117 28.70 5.43 -9.53
CA ALA A 117 28.43 5.89 -8.17
C ALA A 117 27.91 7.33 -8.22
N GLU A 118 26.64 7.51 -8.56
CA GLU A 118 25.90 8.71 -8.21
C GLU A 118 25.25 8.47 -6.86
N THR A 119 25.75 9.16 -5.84
CA THR A 119 25.09 9.30 -4.54
C THR A 119 23.72 9.97 -4.75
N LYS A 120 22.72 9.19 -5.16
CA LYS A 120 21.35 9.65 -5.28
C LYS A 120 20.90 10.13 -3.90
N PRO A 121 20.35 11.35 -3.77
CA PRO A 121 19.67 11.72 -2.54
C PRO A 121 18.61 10.67 -2.27
N LEU A 122 18.54 10.17 -1.04
CA LEU A 122 17.51 9.23 -0.60
C LEU A 122 16.15 9.76 -1.10
N SER A 123 15.60 9.17 -2.17
CA SER A 123 14.29 9.55 -2.69
C SER A 123 13.36 9.35 -1.51
N ARG A 124 12.80 10.42 -0.96
CA ARG A 124 11.90 10.33 0.19
C ARG A 124 10.53 10.77 -0.26
N VAL A 125 9.54 9.95 0.07
CA VAL A 125 8.14 10.29 -0.15
C VAL A 125 7.78 11.59 0.57
N VAL A 126 7.10 12.50 -0.14
CA VAL A 126 6.59 13.76 0.41
C VAL A 126 5.07 13.71 0.46
N VAL A 127 4.47 14.25 1.52
CA VAL A 127 3.01 14.38 1.61
C VAL A 127 2.58 15.77 1.12
N LEU A 128 1.69 15.82 0.13
CA LEU A 128 1.12 17.05 -0.40
C LEU A 128 0.18 17.70 0.61
N ARG A 129 0.56 18.89 1.11
CA ARG A 129 -0.25 19.70 2.03
C ARG A 129 -0.65 21.06 1.44
N ASN A 130 -0.24 21.37 0.21
CA ASN A 130 -0.55 22.64 -0.43
C ASN A 130 -2.05 22.72 -0.78
N ARG A 131 -2.78 23.62 -0.10
CA ARG A 131 -4.22 23.79 -0.28
C ARG A 131 -4.65 24.12 -1.70
N LYS A 132 -3.83 24.84 -2.49
CA LYS A 132 -4.16 25.15 -3.89
C LYS A 132 -4.15 23.88 -4.74
N SER A 133 -3.09 23.09 -4.65
CA SER A 133 -2.96 21.80 -5.34
C SER A 133 -4.03 20.80 -4.87
N LEU A 134 -4.33 20.75 -3.57
CA LEU A 134 -5.36 19.86 -3.04
C LEU A 134 -6.78 20.24 -3.48
N ARG A 135 -7.09 21.54 -3.60
CA ARG A 135 -8.39 22.00 -4.15
C ARG A 135 -8.55 21.59 -5.61
N LEU A 136 -7.47 21.69 -6.39
CA LEU A 136 -7.45 21.26 -7.79
C LEU A 136 -7.72 19.75 -7.91
N LEU A 137 -6.98 18.94 -7.14
CA LEU A 137 -7.19 17.49 -7.07
C LEU A 137 -8.60 17.12 -6.59
N SER A 138 -9.11 17.80 -5.55
CA SER A 138 -10.48 17.60 -5.04
C SER A 138 -11.53 17.89 -6.10
N GLY A 139 -11.30 18.90 -6.95
CA GLY A 139 -12.17 19.20 -8.09
C GLY A 139 -12.17 18.09 -9.14
N TRP A 140 -10.99 17.57 -9.50
CA TRP A 140 -10.85 16.50 -10.50
C TRP A 140 -11.41 15.15 -10.03
N CYS A 141 -11.40 14.89 -8.71
CA CYS A 141 -11.97 13.67 -8.13
C CYS A 141 -13.50 13.66 -8.05
N ARG A 142 -14.19 14.79 -8.21
CA ARG A 142 -15.65 14.84 -8.07
C ARG A 142 -16.34 14.40 -9.38
N PRO A 143 -17.33 13.48 -9.32
CA PRO A 143 -18.20 13.21 -10.46
C PRO A 143 -18.92 14.49 -10.90
N THR A 144 -19.01 14.73 -12.20
CA THR A 144 -19.71 15.90 -12.76
C THR A 144 -21.24 15.82 -12.64
N THR A 145 -21.78 14.63 -12.37
CA THR A 145 -23.22 14.38 -12.29
C THR A 145 -23.50 13.23 -11.32
N SER A 146 -24.11 13.53 -10.18
CA SER A 146 -24.88 12.53 -9.43
C SER A 146 -26.24 13.15 -9.11
N LYS A 147 -27.31 12.44 -9.47
CA LYS A 147 -28.70 12.88 -9.24
C LYS A 147 -28.86 13.27 -7.77
N GLY A 148 -29.15 14.55 -7.51
CA GLY A 148 -29.44 15.07 -6.18
C GLY A 148 -28.29 15.82 -5.48
N GLN A 149 -27.07 15.85 -6.02
CA GLN A 149 -26.11 16.86 -5.58
C GLN A 149 -26.39 18.17 -6.33
N ARG A 150 -26.56 19.27 -5.59
CA ARG A 150 -26.45 20.62 -6.17
C ARG A 150 -25.15 20.62 -6.96
N SER A 151 -25.18 21.05 -8.23
CA SER A 151 -23.93 21.36 -8.93
C SER A 151 -23.14 22.24 -7.98
N CYS A 152 -21.99 21.76 -7.51
CA CYS A 152 -21.06 22.69 -6.92
C CYS A 152 -20.89 23.74 -8.01
N ARG A 153 -21.13 25.01 -7.68
CA ARG A 153 -20.63 26.12 -8.48
C ARG A 153 -19.12 25.97 -8.42
N VAL A 154 -18.58 25.05 -9.21
CA VAL A 154 -17.16 24.89 -9.48
C VAL A 154 -16.87 26.15 -10.26
N GLY A 155 -16.49 27.21 -9.54
CA GLY A 155 -15.89 28.38 -10.17
C GLY A 155 -14.73 27.85 -10.99
N GLU A 156 -14.82 28.01 -12.31
CA GLU A 156 -13.79 27.81 -13.33
C GLU A 156 -12.55 27.03 -12.85
N LEU A 157 -12.71 25.74 -12.52
CA LEU A 157 -11.53 24.89 -12.36
C LEU A 157 -11.09 24.47 -13.76
N PRO A 158 -9.78 24.56 -14.08
CA PRO A 158 -9.30 24.09 -15.35
C PRO A 158 -9.60 22.59 -15.51
N PRO A 159 -10.11 22.17 -16.68
CA PRO A 159 -10.35 20.76 -16.94
C PRO A 159 -9.04 19.97 -16.79
N LEU A 160 -9.16 18.68 -16.45
CA LEU A 160 -8.02 17.77 -16.43
C LEU A 160 -7.56 17.55 -17.88
N ASP A 161 -6.66 18.41 -18.34
CA ASP A 161 -5.99 18.36 -19.65
C ASP A 161 -4.65 17.61 -19.54
N PRO A 162 -4.18 16.90 -20.59
CA PRO A 162 -2.89 16.21 -20.56
C PRO A 162 -1.72 17.12 -20.20
N SER A 163 -1.71 18.37 -20.71
CA SER A 163 -0.62 19.32 -20.43
C SER A 163 -0.58 19.74 -18.96
N ALA A 164 -1.75 20.05 -18.40
CA ALA A 164 -1.93 20.39 -16.99
C ALA A 164 -1.56 19.21 -16.08
N MET A 165 -1.90 17.99 -16.48
CA MET A 165 -1.52 16.77 -15.77
C MET A 165 0.01 16.61 -15.73
N THR A 166 0.70 16.68 -16.87
CA THR A 166 2.17 16.54 -16.92
C THR A 166 2.90 17.61 -16.11
N LEU A 167 2.42 18.87 -16.17
CA LEU A 167 2.97 19.96 -15.36
C LEU A 167 2.79 19.69 -13.85
N PHE A 168 1.61 19.23 -13.45
CA PHE A 168 1.33 18.91 -12.05
C PHE A 168 2.18 17.74 -11.56
N LEU A 169 2.35 16.69 -12.37
CA LEU A 169 3.19 15.54 -12.06
C LEU A 169 4.67 15.91 -11.95
N THR A 170 5.15 16.78 -12.83
CA THR A 170 6.54 17.28 -12.80
C THR A 170 6.80 18.10 -11.52
N ALA A 171 5.81 18.89 -11.09
CA ALA A 171 5.90 19.67 -9.85
C ALA A 171 5.77 18.80 -8.58
N HIS A 172 5.08 17.66 -8.67
CA HIS A 172 4.73 16.81 -7.52
C HIS A 172 5.22 15.37 -7.71
N ARG A 173 6.54 15.23 -7.89
CA ARG A 173 7.25 13.95 -7.89
C ARG A 173 7.28 13.30 -6.52
N MET A 174 7.28 11.97 -6.46
CA MET A 174 7.29 11.17 -5.22
C MET A 174 6.30 11.65 -4.15
N THR A 175 5.13 12.10 -4.58
CA THR A 175 4.17 12.78 -3.70
C THR A 175 2.95 11.91 -3.40
N LEU A 176 2.60 11.83 -2.11
CA LEU A 176 1.37 11.23 -1.61
C LEU A 176 0.33 12.29 -1.25
N VAL A 177 -0.95 11.92 -1.36
CA VAL A 177 -2.06 12.75 -0.91
C VAL A 177 -2.86 12.00 0.15
N TRP A 178 -3.22 12.74 1.21
CA TRP A 178 -4.16 12.28 2.23
C TRP A 178 -5.58 12.26 1.65
N VAL A 179 -6.24 11.10 1.75
CA VAL A 179 -7.56 10.89 1.16
C VAL A 179 -8.51 10.25 2.15
N ARG A 180 -9.77 10.63 2.03
CA ARG A 180 -10.89 9.98 2.69
C ARG A 180 -11.65 9.12 1.68
N LEU A 181 -11.84 7.86 2.02
CA LEU A 181 -12.51 6.86 1.21
C LEU A 181 -13.82 6.49 1.89
N SER A 182 -14.94 6.66 1.20
CA SER A 182 -16.26 6.24 1.66
C SER A 182 -16.70 5.03 0.84
N VAL A 183 -16.88 3.88 1.49
CA VAL A 183 -17.30 2.64 0.83
C VAL A 183 -18.76 2.77 0.40
N LEU A 184 -19.05 2.50 -0.88
CA LEU A 184 -20.39 2.69 -1.46
C LEU A 184 -21.37 1.58 -1.06
N CYS A 185 -20.86 0.38 -0.85
CA CYS A 185 -21.66 -0.80 -0.49
C CYS A 185 -21.36 -1.26 0.93
N LYS A 186 -22.04 -2.32 1.38
CA LYS A 186 -21.72 -3.00 2.64
C LYS A 186 -20.22 -3.32 2.69
N GLY A 187 -19.56 -3.03 3.81
CA GLY A 187 -18.14 -3.31 3.99
C GLY A 187 -17.53 -2.47 5.10
N LYS A 188 -16.54 -3.04 5.79
CA LYS A 188 -15.73 -2.35 6.79
C LYS A 188 -14.28 -2.35 6.31
N PRO A 189 -13.70 -1.18 6.00
CA PRO A 189 -12.27 -1.05 5.75
C PRO A 189 -11.45 -1.51 6.95
N GLU A 190 -10.36 -2.21 6.68
CA GLU A 190 -9.38 -2.63 7.69
C GLU A 190 -8.10 -1.79 7.59
N LEU A 191 -7.28 -1.84 8.65
CA LEU A 191 -5.92 -1.31 8.64
C LEU A 191 -5.10 -1.93 7.50
N HIS A 192 -4.32 -1.12 6.80
CA HIS A 192 -3.49 -1.52 5.65
C HIS A 192 -4.28 -2.12 4.48
N ALA A 193 -5.57 -1.79 4.38
CA ALA A 193 -6.34 -2.11 3.17
C ALA A 193 -5.71 -1.42 1.95
N MET A 194 -5.63 -2.14 0.83
CA MET A 194 -5.07 -1.65 -0.41
C MET A 194 -6.14 -0.90 -1.20
N VAL A 195 -5.75 0.24 -1.77
CA VAL A 195 -6.54 1.02 -2.70
C VAL A 195 -6.08 0.66 -4.11
N CYS A 196 -6.99 0.29 -5.00
CA CYS A 196 -6.68 -0.21 -6.33
C CYS A 196 -7.46 0.53 -7.42
N VAL A 197 -6.89 0.54 -8.63
CA VAL A 197 -7.51 1.09 -9.85
C VAL A 197 -8.67 0.21 -10.30
N PRO A 198 -9.87 0.76 -10.58
CA PRO A 198 -10.94 0.01 -11.20
C PRO A 198 -10.69 -0.17 -12.71
N THR A 199 -10.98 -1.36 -13.23
CA THR A 199 -10.99 -1.62 -14.67
C THR A 199 -12.31 -1.14 -15.31
N ALA A 200 -12.35 -1.04 -16.64
CA ALA A 200 -13.58 -0.70 -17.35
C ALA A 200 -14.71 -1.71 -17.09
N GLU A 201 -14.36 -2.99 -16.92
CA GLU A 201 -15.30 -4.05 -16.54
C GLU A 201 -15.91 -3.80 -15.16
N ASP A 202 -15.08 -3.40 -14.19
CA ASP A 202 -15.52 -3.09 -12.82
C ASP A 202 -16.50 -1.90 -12.81
N LEU A 203 -16.22 -0.86 -13.61
CA LEU A 203 -17.13 0.29 -13.75
C LEU A 203 -18.46 -0.11 -14.40
N ASN A 204 -18.45 -1.03 -15.35
CA ASN A 204 -19.68 -1.57 -15.94
C ASN A 204 -20.48 -2.40 -14.91
N LEU A 205 -19.82 -3.14 -14.02
CA LEU A 205 -20.49 -3.85 -12.91
C LEU A 205 -21.17 -2.89 -11.93
N LEU A 206 -20.58 -1.71 -11.71
CA LEU A 206 -21.19 -0.65 -10.90
C LEU A 206 -22.46 -0.09 -11.55
N LYS A 207 -22.48 0.07 -12.89
CA LYS A 207 -23.66 0.53 -13.64
C LYS A 207 -24.80 -0.50 -13.63
N LYS A 208 -24.47 -1.80 -13.73
CA LYS A 208 -25.45 -2.87 -13.98
C LYS A 208 -26.30 -3.28 -12.76
N LYS A 209 -25.90 -2.98 -11.51
CA LYS A 209 -26.65 -3.45 -10.32
C LYS A 209 -26.62 -2.46 -9.15
N CYS A 210 -27.81 -2.12 -8.64
CA CYS A 210 -27.97 -1.51 -7.32
C CYS A 210 -27.77 -2.61 -6.25
N GLY A 211 -26.53 -2.83 -5.83
CA GLY A 211 -26.19 -3.80 -4.77
C GLY A 211 -25.25 -4.95 -5.16
N SER A 212 -24.58 -4.91 -6.32
CA SER A 212 -23.53 -5.88 -6.64
C SER A 212 -22.35 -5.74 -5.66
N SER A 213 -21.96 -6.87 -5.05
CA SER A 213 -20.64 -6.97 -4.43
C SER A 213 -19.58 -6.69 -5.49
N GLY A 214 -18.51 -5.98 -5.11
CA GLY A 214 -17.41 -5.73 -6.03
C GLY A 214 -16.73 -7.02 -6.51
N PRO A 215 -15.85 -6.91 -7.50
CA PRO A 215 -15.20 -8.06 -8.11
C PRO A 215 -14.34 -8.80 -7.07
N GLN A 216 -14.03 -10.07 -7.37
CA GLN A 216 -13.17 -10.89 -6.52
C GLN A 216 -11.78 -11.06 -7.15
N GLU A 217 -10.74 -11.02 -6.31
CA GLU A 217 -9.36 -11.33 -6.68
C GLU A 217 -9.17 -12.86 -6.77
N PRO A 218 -8.52 -13.37 -7.83
CA PRO A 218 -8.12 -14.76 -7.88
C PRO A 218 -7.11 -15.09 -6.76
N PRO A 219 -7.20 -16.26 -6.11
CA PRO A 219 -6.27 -16.64 -5.07
C PRO A 219 -4.86 -16.87 -5.65
N HIS A 220 -3.87 -16.26 -5.01
CA HIS A 220 -2.47 -16.32 -5.42
C HIS A 220 -1.83 -17.66 -5.00
N ARG A 221 -0.87 -18.14 -5.81
CA ARG A 221 -0.16 -19.40 -5.52
C ARG A 221 0.99 -19.17 -4.54
N ASP A 222 0.99 -19.95 -3.45
CA ASP A 222 2.04 -19.90 -2.44
C ASP A 222 3.21 -20.81 -2.84
N HIS A 223 4.17 -20.25 -3.59
CA HIS A 223 5.39 -20.92 -4.02
C HIS A 223 6.37 -21.20 -2.86
N PHE A 224 6.22 -20.52 -1.71
CA PHE A 224 7.15 -20.59 -0.58
C PHE A 224 6.79 -21.71 0.40
N LYS A 225 5.54 -22.17 0.41
CA LYS A 225 5.08 -23.26 1.28
C LYS A 225 5.90 -24.55 1.15
N SER A 226 6.31 -24.91 -0.07
CA SER A 226 7.13 -26.11 -0.32
C SER A 226 8.54 -25.95 0.26
N ARG A 227 9.15 -24.77 0.09
CA ARG A 227 10.48 -24.42 0.63
C ARG A 227 10.50 -24.48 2.14
N VAL A 228 9.49 -23.91 2.81
CA VAL A 228 9.36 -23.96 4.28
C VAL A 228 9.18 -25.39 4.79
N ARG A 229 8.42 -26.23 4.06
CA ARG A 229 8.24 -27.64 4.43
C ARG A 229 9.53 -28.46 4.32
N ARG A 230 10.37 -28.22 3.31
CA ARG A 230 11.69 -28.88 3.17
C ARG A 230 12.62 -28.51 4.33
N ARG A 231 12.73 -27.22 4.64
CA ARG A 231 13.51 -26.72 5.78
C ARG A 231 13.06 -27.23 7.15
N LYS A 232 11.79 -27.65 7.32
CA LYS A 232 11.33 -28.28 8.57
C LYS A 232 11.61 -29.79 8.64
N LYS A 233 11.83 -30.45 7.50
CA LYS A 233 12.14 -31.88 7.43
C LYS A 233 13.64 -32.16 7.56
N GLU A 234 14.48 -31.30 7.00
CA GLU A 234 15.95 -31.39 7.06
C GLU A 234 16.54 -31.39 8.49
N PRO A 235 16.14 -30.50 9.43
CA PRO A 235 16.70 -30.49 10.78
C PRO A 235 16.24 -31.69 11.63
N LYS A 236 15.15 -32.37 11.27
CA LYS A 236 14.71 -33.59 11.98
C LYS A 236 15.55 -34.82 11.60
N LYS A 237 16.01 -34.91 10.34
CA LYS A 237 16.89 -36.00 9.89
C LYS A 237 18.33 -35.87 10.39
N ALA A 238 18.82 -34.65 10.61
CA ALA A 238 20.17 -34.42 11.15
C ALA A 238 20.26 -34.62 12.67
N ALA A 239 19.15 -34.42 13.41
CA ALA A 239 19.09 -34.69 14.84
C ALA A 239 18.92 -36.20 15.17
N GLU A 240 18.34 -36.99 14.27
CA GLU A 240 18.16 -38.43 14.44
C GLU A 240 19.44 -39.25 14.10
N SER A 241 20.47 -38.63 13.51
CA SER A 241 21.72 -39.29 13.11
C SER A 241 22.93 -38.99 14.01
N SER A 242 22.72 -38.36 15.17
CA SER A 242 23.81 -37.96 16.08
C SER A 242 23.62 -38.44 17.53
N SER A 243 23.00 -39.61 17.70
CA SER A 243 23.03 -40.34 18.97
C SER A 243 23.85 -41.62 18.84
N ASP A 244 25.17 -41.48 18.76
CA ASP A 244 26.09 -42.56 19.13
C ASP A 244 27.38 -41.98 19.73
N ASN A 245 27.51 -42.22 21.04
CA ASN A 245 28.71 -42.27 21.89
C ASN A 245 29.72 -41.11 21.86
N ILE A 246 29.88 -40.44 23.02
CA ILE A 246 31.14 -40.42 23.80
C ILE A 246 30.81 -39.96 25.24
N GLN A 247 31.12 -40.84 26.19
CA GLN A 247 31.23 -40.58 27.63
C GLN A 247 32.42 -39.67 27.93
N GLY A 248 32.27 -38.76 28.91
CA GLY A 248 33.38 -38.42 29.80
C GLY A 248 33.57 -36.96 30.19
N LYS A 249 33.34 -36.74 31.50
CA LYS A 249 33.95 -35.74 32.41
C LYS A 249 33.31 -34.35 32.59
N GLU A 250 32.99 -34.15 33.86
CA GLU A 250 32.54 -32.96 34.57
C GLU A 250 33.56 -31.80 34.53
N SER A 251 33.08 -30.56 34.58
CA SER A 251 33.40 -29.63 35.69
C SER A 251 32.63 -28.31 35.58
N VAL A 252 32.41 -27.74 36.76
CA VAL A 252 31.58 -26.61 37.15
C VAL A 252 32.29 -25.27 36.88
N PHE A 253 31.59 -24.24 36.37
CA PHE A 253 31.49 -22.91 37.01
C PHE A 253 30.46 -22.00 36.34
N SER A 254 29.66 -21.34 37.17
CA SER A 254 28.70 -20.28 36.85
C SER A 254 29.41 -18.92 36.82
N THR A 255 29.05 -18.00 35.90
CA THR A 255 28.91 -16.53 36.13
C THR A 255 28.33 -15.86 34.86
N GLU A 256 27.28 -15.07 35.05
CA GLU A 256 26.74 -14.00 34.18
C GLU A 256 26.79 -12.70 35.03
N PRO A 257 26.62 -11.44 34.52
CA PRO A 257 26.46 -10.97 33.13
C PRO A 257 27.22 -9.66 32.74
N ASN A 258 27.18 -9.35 31.42
CA ASN A 258 27.09 -8.01 30.77
C ASN A 258 28.32 -7.08 30.61
N PRO A 259 28.28 -6.05 29.72
CA PRO A 259 27.70 -5.99 28.37
C PRO A 259 28.60 -5.23 27.36
N THR A 260 28.66 -5.61 26.08
CA THR A 260 28.97 -4.64 25.01
C THR A 260 28.27 -5.04 23.72
N THR A 261 27.19 -4.34 23.43
CA THR A 261 26.37 -4.47 22.24
C THR A 261 27.11 -3.90 21.04
N SER A 262 27.70 -4.77 20.23
CA SER A 262 27.96 -4.50 18.81
C SER A 262 27.36 -5.66 18.02
N VAL A 263 26.03 -5.63 17.86
CA VAL A 263 25.33 -6.54 16.95
C VAL A 263 25.64 -6.07 15.54
N VAL A 264 26.73 -6.60 14.99
CA VAL A 264 26.98 -6.64 13.56
C VAL A 264 25.91 -7.56 12.97
N LEU A 265 25.00 -6.96 12.21
CA LEU A 265 23.96 -7.66 11.44
C LEU A 265 24.63 -8.50 10.36
N ASN A 266 24.90 -9.77 10.66
CA ASN A 266 25.31 -10.74 9.67
C ASN A 266 24.12 -11.10 8.76
N SER A 267 24.19 -10.63 7.53
CA SER A 267 23.39 -11.01 6.37
C SER A 267 23.58 -12.49 6.01
N SER A 268 22.49 -13.28 5.91
CA SER A 268 22.32 -14.43 4.97
C SER A 268 21.21 -15.44 5.32
N SER A 269 20.19 -15.10 6.12
CA SER A 269 18.99 -15.94 6.23
C SER A 269 17.72 -15.10 6.40
N SER A 270 17.07 -14.75 5.29
CA SER A 270 15.70 -14.25 5.34
C SER A 270 14.82 -15.34 5.97
N ASP A 271 14.34 -15.11 7.19
CA ASP A 271 13.42 -16.01 7.88
C ASP A 271 12.11 -16.11 7.08
N ILE A 272 11.98 -17.16 6.26
CA ILE A 272 10.76 -17.39 5.48
C ILE A 272 9.64 -17.80 6.42
N ILE A 273 8.83 -16.83 6.84
CA ILE A 273 7.66 -17.07 7.67
C ILE A 273 6.52 -17.55 6.78
N LEU A 274 5.96 -18.72 7.08
CA LEU A 274 4.84 -19.28 6.31
C LEU A 274 3.65 -18.31 6.25
N GLY A 275 3.30 -17.89 5.03
CA GLY A 275 2.17 -17.00 4.75
C GLY A 275 2.51 -15.52 4.65
N LEU A 276 3.79 -15.16 4.72
CA LEU A 276 4.31 -13.82 4.43
C LEU A 276 5.25 -13.88 3.23
N TRP A 277 5.30 -12.79 2.46
CA TRP A 277 6.30 -12.62 1.42
C TRP A 277 7.67 -12.43 2.05
N PRO A 278 8.73 -13.05 1.50
CA PRO A 278 10.09 -12.76 1.93
C PRO A 278 10.55 -11.39 1.42
N ASP A 279 11.50 -10.80 2.11
CA ASP A 279 12.20 -9.61 1.63
C ASP A 279 13.29 -10.00 0.60
N PRO A 280 13.51 -9.21 -0.47
CA PRO A 280 12.77 -8.00 -0.84
C PRO A 280 11.39 -8.30 -1.45
N LEU A 281 10.45 -7.37 -1.28
CA LEU A 281 9.11 -7.49 -1.86
C LEU A 281 9.16 -7.43 -3.41
N PRO A 282 8.29 -8.19 -4.10
CA PRO A 282 8.11 -8.04 -5.55
C PRO A 282 7.45 -6.70 -5.89
N SER A 283 7.27 -6.41 -7.18
CA SER A 283 6.57 -5.20 -7.62
C SER A 283 5.17 -5.10 -7.00
N ILE A 284 4.89 -3.97 -6.36
CA ILE A 284 3.66 -3.78 -5.59
C ILE A 284 2.48 -3.36 -6.47
N THR A 285 2.78 -2.63 -7.54
CA THR A 285 1.79 -2.17 -8.51
C THR A 285 1.23 -3.32 -9.35
N SER A 286 2.06 -4.32 -9.70
CA SER A 286 1.71 -5.41 -10.63
C SER A 286 1.34 -6.75 -9.96
N ASN A 287 1.52 -6.89 -8.64
CA ASN A 287 1.30 -8.18 -7.97
C ASN A 287 -0.16 -8.66 -8.00
N CYS A 288 -1.14 -7.75 -8.06
CA CYS A 288 -2.57 -8.12 -8.07
C CYS A 288 -3.18 -7.91 -9.46
N SER A 289 -4.34 -8.50 -9.72
CA SER A 289 -5.05 -8.29 -10.99
C SER A 289 -5.42 -6.82 -11.24
N ARG A 290 -5.46 -5.99 -10.18
CA ARG A 290 -5.71 -4.55 -10.25
C ARG A 290 -4.50 -3.81 -9.71
N VAL A 291 -4.16 -2.70 -10.35
CA VAL A 291 -3.03 -1.86 -9.98
C VAL A 291 -3.25 -1.20 -8.63
N THR A 292 -2.28 -1.29 -7.72
CA THR A 292 -2.34 -0.65 -6.39
C THR A 292 -1.97 0.83 -6.47
N LEU A 293 -2.77 1.68 -5.84
CA LEU A 293 -2.63 3.15 -5.79
C LEU A 293 -2.12 3.67 -4.44
N GLY A 294 -2.29 2.88 -3.37
CA GLY A 294 -2.01 3.31 -2.01
C GLY A 294 -2.61 2.38 -0.96
N TRP A 295 -2.54 2.84 0.30
CA TRP A 295 -3.02 2.08 1.46
C TRP A 295 -3.83 2.94 2.42
N VAL A 296 -4.60 2.25 3.24
CA VAL A 296 -5.38 2.81 4.33
C VAL A 296 -4.57 2.74 5.63
N THR A 297 -4.38 3.87 6.29
CA THR A 297 -3.77 3.94 7.64
C THR A 297 -4.82 3.83 8.73
N GLN A 298 -6.06 4.26 8.48
CA GLN A 298 -7.17 4.12 9.42
C GLN A 298 -8.43 3.68 8.72
N GLY A 299 -8.96 2.51 9.06
CA GLY A 299 -10.20 1.98 8.50
C GLY A 299 -11.18 1.57 9.60
N ASP A 300 -12.42 2.06 9.55
CA ASP A 300 -13.49 1.56 10.41
C ASP A 300 -14.88 1.83 9.81
N PHE A 301 -15.92 1.36 10.48
CA PHE A 301 -17.28 1.79 10.21
C PHE A 301 -17.54 3.16 10.86
N SER A 302 -18.01 4.11 10.06
CA SER A 302 -18.36 5.46 10.51
C SER A 302 -19.83 5.51 10.90
N LEU A 303 -20.10 5.79 12.17
CA LEU A 303 -21.47 5.93 12.68
C LEU A 303 -22.14 7.21 12.17
N SER A 304 -21.37 8.26 11.86
CA SER A 304 -21.91 9.52 11.33
C SER A 304 -22.33 9.41 9.87
N ALA A 305 -21.56 8.69 9.05
CA ALA A 305 -21.88 8.47 7.64
C ALA A 305 -22.80 7.26 7.40
N GLY A 306 -22.86 6.32 8.35
CA GLY A 306 -23.63 5.07 8.21
C GLY A 306 -23.01 4.06 7.24
N CYS A 307 -21.73 4.23 6.90
CA CYS A 307 -20.99 3.35 6.00
C CYS A 307 -19.55 3.14 6.45
N GLY A 308 -18.83 2.23 5.77
CA GLY A 308 -17.41 2.04 5.99
C GLY A 308 -16.62 3.25 5.50
N GLU A 309 -15.77 3.83 6.37
CA GLU A 309 -14.90 4.93 6.02
C GLU A 309 -13.44 4.60 6.32
N ALA A 310 -12.58 5.06 5.42
CA ALA A 310 -11.16 4.87 5.53
C ALA A 310 -10.43 6.18 5.26
N LEU A 311 -9.28 6.33 5.91
CA LEU A 311 -8.33 7.39 5.70
C LEU A 311 -7.00 6.75 5.34
N GLY A 312 -6.30 7.35 4.40
CA GLY A 312 -5.04 6.81 3.95
C GLY A 312 -4.34 7.71 2.96
N PHE A 313 -3.31 7.16 2.33
CA PHE A 313 -2.52 7.85 1.36
C PHE A 313 -2.58 7.15 0.01
N VAL A 314 -2.61 7.95 -1.04
CA VAL A 314 -2.50 7.48 -2.43
C VAL A 314 -1.44 8.27 -3.15
N SER A 315 -0.78 7.61 -4.10
CA SER A 315 0.16 8.28 -5.00
C SER A 315 -0.57 9.27 -5.90
N VAL A 316 -0.08 10.50 -5.95
CA VAL A 316 -0.60 11.55 -6.86
C VAL A 316 -0.50 11.10 -8.31
N THR A 317 0.62 10.49 -8.66
CA THR A 317 0.91 10.11 -10.05
C THR A 317 -0.07 9.05 -10.54
N ALA A 318 -0.28 8.02 -9.72
CA ALA A 318 -1.19 6.93 -10.04
C ALA A 318 -2.66 7.37 -9.99
N LEU A 319 -3.03 8.27 -9.05
CA LEU A 319 -4.38 8.83 -8.97
C LEU A 319 -4.72 9.65 -10.23
N LEU A 320 -3.82 10.53 -10.68
CA LEU A 320 -4.08 11.37 -11.85
C LEU A 320 -4.25 10.57 -13.13
N LYS A 321 -3.37 9.58 -13.37
CA LYS A 321 -3.52 8.62 -14.46
C LYS A 321 -4.87 7.91 -14.42
N THR A 322 -5.28 7.48 -13.23
CA THR A 322 -6.58 6.82 -13.03
C THR A 322 -7.74 7.76 -13.38
N LEU A 323 -7.72 9.01 -12.90
CA LEU A 323 -8.77 9.99 -13.18
C LEU A 323 -8.84 10.38 -14.67
N PHE A 324 -7.70 10.40 -15.36
CA PHE A 324 -7.62 10.67 -16.78
C PHE A 324 -8.28 9.57 -17.62
N ASN A 325 -8.04 8.30 -17.25
CA ASN A 325 -8.60 7.14 -17.94
C ASN A 325 -10.06 6.81 -17.55
N GLN A 326 -10.59 7.46 -16.51
CA GLN A 326 -11.95 7.23 -16.03
C GLN A 326 -13.00 8.06 -16.78
N PRO A 327 -14.21 7.50 -17.04
CA PRO A 327 -15.32 8.28 -17.55
C PRO A 327 -15.76 9.32 -16.51
N MET A 328 -16.22 10.48 -16.97
CA MET A 328 -16.58 11.62 -16.10
C MET A 328 -17.63 11.27 -15.03
N GLU A 329 -18.54 10.34 -15.33
CA GLU A 329 -19.60 9.87 -14.42
C GLU A 329 -19.07 9.12 -13.18
N HIS A 330 -17.91 8.48 -13.30
CA HIS A 330 -17.33 7.63 -12.26
C HIS A 330 -15.99 8.15 -11.75
N ARG A 331 -15.65 9.40 -12.06
CA ARG A 331 -14.44 10.03 -11.53
C ARG A 331 -14.43 9.96 -10.01
N GLY A 332 -13.28 9.52 -9.49
CA GLY A 332 -13.08 9.36 -8.05
C GLY A 332 -13.71 8.10 -7.46
N VAL A 333 -14.19 7.16 -8.28
CA VAL A 333 -14.52 5.81 -7.81
C VAL A 333 -13.26 4.96 -7.88
N LEU A 334 -12.91 4.30 -6.78
CA LEU A 334 -11.77 3.40 -6.64
C LEU A 334 -12.22 2.04 -6.07
N LEU A 335 -11.32 1.07 -6.09
CA LEU A 335 -11.51 -0.21 -5.42
C LEU A 335 -10.73 -0.24 -4.11
N LEU A 336 -11.30 -0.86 -3.09
CA LEU A 336 -10.68 -1.09 -1.79
C LEU A 336 -10.69 -2.59 -1.49
N ARG A 337 -9.54 -3.14 -1.07
CA ARG A 337 -9.41 -4.55 -0.67
C ARG A 337 -8.74 -4.66 0.70
N ASN A 338 -9.40 -5.36 1.63
CA ASN A 338 -8.79 -5.67 2.93
C ASN A 338 -7.68 -6.73 2.75
N PRO A 339 -6.61 -6.71 3.58
CA PRO A 339 -5.51 -7.67 3.47
C PRO A 339 -5.93 -9.12 3.75
N THR A 340 -7.04 -9.30 4.46
CA THR A 340 -7.62 -10.60 4.85
C THR A 340 -8.71 -11.10 3.89
N SER A 341 -9.06 -10.33 2.86
CA SER A 341 -10.19 -10.63 1.96
C SER A 341 -9.75 -10.58 0.49
N LEU A 342 -10.36 -11.42 -0.34
CA LEU A 342 -10.21 -11.38 -1.80
C LEU A 342 -11.23 -10.46 -2.48
N HIS A 343 -12.24 -9.96 -1.75
CA HIS A 343 -13.30 -9.14 -2.34
C HIS A 343 -12.88 -7.68 -2.40
N TYR A 344 -12.92 -7.09 -3.59
CA TYR A 344 -12.85 -5.66 -3.78
C TYR A 344 -14.21 -5.02 -3.45
N ARG A 345 -14.17 -3.80 -2.92
CA ARG A 345 -15.35 -2.98 -2.66
C ARG A 345 -15.15 -1.63 -3.31
N PHE A 346 -16.21 -1.10 -3.93
CA PHE A 346 -16.16 0.24 -4.47
C PHE A 346 -16.13 1.28 -3.34
N ALA A 347 -15.23 2.24 -3.46
CA ALA A 347 -15.11 3.36 -2.56
C ALA A 347 -15.01 4.66 -3.35
N LYS A 348 -15.64 5.72 -2.84
CA LYS A 348 -15.51 7.08 -3.39
C LYS A 348 -14.38 7.79 -2.67
N ILE A 349 -13.47 8.38 -3.43
CA ILE A 349 -12.40 9.23 -2.93
C ILE A 349 -12.88 10.66 -2.72
N ASN A 350 -12.56 11.21 -1.55
CA ASN A 350 -12.80 12.59 -1.18
C ASN A 350 -11.48 13.17 -0.66
N ILE A 351 -11.02 14.25 -1.28
CA ILE A 351 -9.87 15.03 -0.82
C ILE A 351 -10.43 16.25 -0.10
N GLU A 352 -10.35 16.22 1.23
CA GLU A 352 -10.74 17.31 2.12
C GLU A 352 -9.52 18.26 2.30
N VAL A 353 -9.74 19.58 2.20
CA VAL A 353 -8.67 20.60 2.12
C VAL A 353 -8.74 21.63 3.24
#